data_AF-A0A940U8F4-F1
#
_entry.id   AF-A0A940U8F4-F1
#
_cell.length_a   1.000
_cell.length_b   1.000
_cell.length_c   1.000
_cell.angle_alpha   90.00
_cell.angle_beta   90.00
_cell.angle_gamma   90.00
#
_symmetry.space_group_name_H-M   'P 1'
#
loop_
_entity.id
_entity.type
_entity.pdbx_description
1 polymer ?
#
loop_
_entity_poly.entity_id
_entity_poly.type
_entity_poly.pdbx_seq_one_letter_code
_entity_poly.pdbx_strand_id
1 'polypeptide(L)'
;MLIRKKTGRGKPKNIIGLAKDLPNPEMEKLMFTHIVINDGDLRTLASQRSARVRETLVKNGIEGERLFIVEPKSLSPGKKDKVKDSRVDFRLK
;
A
#
# COMPACT_ATOMS: atom_id res chain seq x y z
N MET A 1 16.76 -11.73 13.53
CA MET A 1 16.91 -11.10 12.20
C MET A 1 16.85 -9.58 12.38
N LEU A 2 17.99 -8.88 12.41
CA LEU A 2 18.01 -7.41 12.49
C LEU A 2 17.64 -6.83 11.10
N ILE A 3 16.57 -6.05 11.05
CA ILE A 3 16.11 -5.39 9.82
C ILE A 3 17.05 -4.21 9.51
N ARG A 4 18.16 -4.46 8.80
CA ARG A 4 19.01 -3.39 8.23
C ARG A 4 18.46 -2.97 6.86
N LYS A 5 17.32 -2.28 6.83
CA LYS A 5 16.88 -1.56 5.62
C LYS A 5 17.49 -0.15 5.63
N LYS A 6 18.17 0.18 4.54
CA LYS A 6 18.91 1.42 4.28
C LYS A 6 17.91 2.57 4.07
N THR A 7 17.73 3.46 5.05
CA THR A 7 16.96 4.71 4.94
C THR A 7 17.47 5.75 5.95
N GLY A 8 17.62 7.00 5.49
CA GLY A 8 18.11 8.17 6.22
C GLY A 8 17.01 8.99 6.92
N ARG A 9 17.47 10.01 7.67
CA ARG A 9 16.74 10.99 8.52
C ARG A 9 15.69 10.41 9.48
N GLY A 10 16.05 10.28 10.77
CA GLY A 10 15.13 9.87 11.85
C GLY A 10 15.61 8.69 12.72
N LYS A 11 16.68 7.99 12.34
CA LYS A 11 17.28 6.95 13.19
C LYS A 11 18.01 7.60 14.38
N PRO A 12 17.63 7.28 15.64
CA PRO A 12 18.36 7.78 16.79
C PRO A 12 19.79 7.26 16.78
N LYS A 13 20.72 8.10 17.20
CA LYS A 13 22.13 7.76 17.32
C LYS A 13 22.52 7.60 18.78
N ASN A 14 23.49 6.73 19.06
CA ASN A 14 24.10 6.65 20.38
C ASN A 14 25.08 7.83 20.58
N ILE A 15 25.66 7.93 21.78
CA ILE A 15 26.56 9.02 22.21
C ILE A 15 27.80 9.14 21.30
N ILE A 16 28.17 8.05 20.60
CA ILE A 16 29.33 7.95 19.71
C ILE A 16 28.93 8.20 18.23
N GLY A 17 27.65 8.51 17.96
CA GLY A 17 27.16 8.86 16.63
C GLY A 17 26.80 7.67 15.72
N LEU A 18 26.86 6.44 16.23
CA LEU A 18 26.40 5.24 15.54
C LEU A 18 24.88 5.10 15.66
N ALA A 19 24.24 4.43 14.70
CA ALA A 19 22.82 4.13 14.80
C ALA A 19 22.55 3.35 16.09
N LYS A 20 21.58 3.80 16.87
CA LYS A 20 21.16 3.13 18.11
C LYS A 20 20.51 1.81 17.75
N ASP A 21 20.96 0.74 18.39
CA ASP A 21 20.27 -0.54 18.35
C ASP A 21 18.97 -0.42 19.16
N LEU A 22 17.85 -0.57 18.46
CA LEU A 22 16.50 -0.49 19.01
C LEU A 22 15.85 -1.87 18.88
N PRO A 23 14.98 -2.26 19.83
CA PRO A 23 14.08 -3.38 19.62
C PRO A 23 13.27 -3.19 18.32
N ASN A 24 13.03 -4.28 17.59
CA ASN A 24 12.23 -4.28 16.36
C ASN A 24 10.92 -3.45 16.43
N PRO A 25 10.07 -3.59 17.47
CA PRO A 25 8.81 -2.82 17.51
C PRO A 25 9.02 -1.30 17.61
N GLU A 26 10.08 -0.85 18.30
CA GLU A 26 10.40 0.59 18.40
C GLU A 26 10.88 1.13 17.05
N MET A 27 11.69 0.34 16.33
CA MET A 27 12.15 0.70 15.00
C MET A 27 11.00 0.77 13.99
N GLU A 28 10.08 -0.20 14.03
CA GLU A 28 8.88 -0.20 13.18
C GLU A 28 8.02 1.05 13.43
N LYS A 29 7.80 1.40 14.69
CA LYS A 29 7.07 2.63 15.05
C LYS A 29 7.75 3.88 14.46
N LEU A 30 9.08 3.98 14.56
CA LEU A 30 9.83 5.09 13.97
C LEU A 30 9.75 5.10 12.44
N MET A 31 9.67 3.94 11.79
CA MET A 31 9.45 3.88 10.35
C MET A 31 8.06 4.43 10.00
N PHE A 32 7.00 3.99 10.69
CA PHE A 32 5.65 4.46 10.43
C PHE A 32 5.47 5.97 10.65
N THR A 33 6.16 6.57 11.63
CA THR A 33 6.06 8.02 11.86
C THR A 33 6.67 8.87 10.76
N HIS A 34 7.55 8.32 9.93
CA HIS A 34 8.25 9.06 8.87
C HIS A 34 7.80 8.67 7.46
N ILE A 35 6.85 7.73 7.32
CA ILE A 35 6.26 7.42 6.02
C ILE A 35 5.30 8.56 5.65
N VAL A 36 5.61 9.26 4.57
CA VAL A 36 4.70 10.21 3.93
C VAL A 36 3.99 9.46 2.80
N ILE A 37 2.66 9.35 2.90
CA ILE A 37 1.81 8.80 1.85
C ILE A 37 1.14 9.96 1.14
N ASN A 38 1.34 10.07 -0.16
CA ASN A 38 0.66 11.06 -0.99
C ASN A 38 -0.47 10.42 -1.81
N ASP A 39 -1.31 11.26 -2.40
CA ASP A 39 -2.44 10.83 -3.23
C ASP A 39 -2.02 10.01 -4.46
N GLY A 40 -0.86 10.31 -5.05
CA GLY A 40 -0.28 9.56 -6.17
C GLY A 40 0.12 8.14 -5.78
N ASP A 41 0.63 7.95 -4.56
CA ASP A 41 0.94 6.62 -4.02
C ASP A 41 -0.34 5.79 -3.91
N LEU A 42 -1.42 6.40 -3.41
CA LEU A 42 -2.73 5.75 -3.30
C LEU A 42 -3.33 5.40 -4.67
N ARG A 43 -3.23 6.29 -5.66
CA ARG A 43 -3.65 6.01 -7.05
C ARG A 43 -2.86 4.85 -7.64
N THR A 44 -1.54 4.85 -7.46
CA THR A 44 -0.65 3.78 -7.93
C THR A 44 -1.03 2.45 -7.30
N LEU A 45 -1.24 2.43 -5.99
CA LEU A 45 -1.68 1.24 -5.25
C LEU A 45 -3.04 0.74 -5.76
N ALA A 46 -4.00 1.63 -5.99
CA ALA A 46 -5.32 1.27 -6.52
C ALA A 46 -5.22 0.67 -7.94
N SER A 47 -4.38 1.25 -8.79
CA SER A 47 -4.12 0.75 -10.15
C SER A 47 -3.50 -0.65 -10.13
N GLN A 48 -2.46 -0.86 -9.31
CA GLN A 48 -1.80 -2.17 -9.15
C GLN A 48 -2.78 -3.25 -8.67
N ARG A 49 -3.60 -2.94 -7.65
CA ARG A 49 -4.63 -3.87 -7.14
C ARG A 49 -5.65 -4.23 -8.22
N SER A 50 -6.14 -3.24 -8.97
CA SER A 50 -7.12 -3.45 -10.04
C SER A 50 -6.53 -4.26 -11.19
N ALA A 51 -5.28 -4.00 -11.57
CA ALA A 51 -4.57 -4.76 -12.59
C ALA A 51 -4.39 -6.23 -12.19
N ARG A 52 -4.03 -6.49 -10.93
CA ARG A 52 -3.89 -7.85 -10.41
C ARG A 52 -5.22 -8.60 -10.43
N VAL A 53 -6.31 -7.94 -10.05
CA VAL A 53 -7.66 -8.51 -10.13
C VAL A 53 -8.05 -8.82 -11.58
N ARG A 54 -7.83 -7.89 -12.52
CA ARG A 54 -8.06 -8.13 -13.95
C ARG A 54 -7.30 -9.34 -14.45
N GLU A 55 -6.00 -9.43 -14.14
CA GLU A 55 -5.16 -10.56 -14.54
C GLU A 55 -5.72 -11.89 -13.99
N THR A 56 -6.16 -11.92 -12.73
CA THR A 56 -6.81 -13.09 -12.14
C THR A 56 -8.09 -13.46 -12.90
N LEU A 57 -8.95 -12.50 -13.23
CA LEU A 57 -10.19 -12.78 -13.97
C LEU A 57 -9.91 -13.32 -15.38
N VAL A 58 -8.90 -12.78 -16.07
CA VAL A 58 -8.46 -13.30 -17.37
C VAL A 58 -7.98 -14.74 -17.25
N LYS A 59 -7.18 -15.06 -16.23
CA LYS A 59 -6.74 -16.45 -15.95
C LYS A 59 -7.90 -17.40 -15.65
N ASN A 60 -9.02 -16.89 -15.15
CA ASN A 60 -10.24 -17.65 -14.91
C ASN A 60 -11.18 -17.70 -16.13
N GLY A 61 -10.72 -17.27 -17.31
CA GLY A 61 -11.44 -17.42 -18.58
C GLY A 61 -12.31 -16.24 -18.99
N ILE A 62 -12.25 -15.11 -18.29
CA ILE A 62 -12.97 -13.90 -18.73
C ILE A 62 -12.13 -13.19 -19.80
N GLU A 63 -12.74 -12.92 -20.96
CA GLU A 63 -12.11 -12.17 -22.04
C GLU A 63 -11.62 -10.79 -21.59
N GLY A 64 -10.35 -10.49 -21.83
CA GLY A 64 -9.73 -9.22 -21.41
C GLY A 64 -10.36 -7.98 -22.01
N GLU A 65 -11.00 -8.11 -23.18
CA GLU A 65 -11.75 -7.05 -23.89
C GLU A 65 -13.04 -6.66 -23.16
N ARG A 66 -13.54 -7.51 -22.27
CA ARG A 66 -14.74 -7.23 -21.44
C ARG A 66 -14.38 -6.57 -20.11
N LEU A 67 -13.09 -6.47 -19.79
CA LEU A 67 -12.60 -6.03 -18.47
C LEU A 67 -11.95 -4.66 -18.57
N PHE A 68 -12.64 -3.65 -18.01
CA PHE A 68 -12.20 -2.27 -18.00
C PHE A 68 -11.79 -1.84 -16.59
N ILE A 69 -10.61 -1.24 -16.46
CA ILE A 69 -10.16 -0.60 -15.22
C ILE A 69 -10.52 0.88 -15.31
N VAL A 70 -11.22 1.39 -14.28
CA VAL A 70 -11.66 2.78 -14.21
C VAL A 70 -10.99 3.46 -13.03
N GLU A 71 -10.42 4.64 -13.26
CA GLU A 71 -9.82 5.43 -12.18
C GLU A 71 -10.89 5.83 -11.15
N PRO A 72 -10.64 5.66 -9.85
CA PRO A 72 -11.59 6.04 -8.83
C PRO A 72 -11.72 7.57 -8.74
N LYS A 73 -12.96 8.06 -8.64
CA LYS A 73 -13.25 9.50 -8.45
C LYS A 73 -12.78 10.04 -7.10
N SER A 74 -12.58 9.17 -6.12
CA SER A 74 -12.16 9.50 -4.75
C SER A 74 -11.18 8.45 -4.25
N LEU A 75 -10.17 8.89 -3.50
CA LEU A 75 -9.21 8.01 -2.83
C LEU A 75 -9.73 7.48 -1.49
N SER A 76 -10.84 8.04 -1.01
CA SER A 76 -11.56 7.55 0.16
C SER A 76 -12.78 6.73 -0.30
N PRO A 77 -12.75 5.39 -0.13
CA PRO A 77 -13.90 4.55 -0.46
C PRO A 77 -15.06 4.86 0.49
N GLY A 78 -16.30 4.79 -0.01
CA GLY A 78 -17.48 4.90 0.84
C GLY A 78 -17.54 3.74 1.84
N LYS A 79 -17.95 4.01 3.09
CA LYS A 79 -18.08 2.97 4.11
C LYS A 79 -19.17 1.97 3.72
N LYS A 80 -18.88 0.68 3.88
CA LYS A 80 -19.84 -0.42 3.73
C LYS A 80 -19.77 -1.30 4.96
N ASP A 81 -20.92 -1.70 5.49
CA ASP A 81 -20.97 -2.55 6.68
C ASP A 81 -20.27 -3.88 6.45
N LYS A 82 -19.43 -4.27 7.42
CA LYS A 82 -18.65 -5.52 7.41
C LYS A 82 -17.69 -5.69 6.23
N VAL A 83 -17.38 -4.61 5.49
CA VAL A 83 -16.46 -4.65 4.34
C VAL A 83 -15.28 -3.71 4.59
N LYS A 84 -14.05 -4.18 4.33
CA LYS A 84 -12.84 -3.37 4.46
C LYS A 84 -12.77 -2.30 3.37
N ASP A 85 -12.17 -1.15 3.71
CA ASP A 85 -11.94 -0.04 2.77
C ASP A 85 -10.92 -0.40 1.68
N SER A 86 -9.96 -1.27 1.97
CA SER A 86 -9.02 -1.78 0.98
C SER A 86 -9.68 -2.84 0.08
N ARG A 87 -10.33 -2.39 -1.00
CA ARG A 87 -11.04 -3.26 -1.95
C ARG A 87 -11.03 -2.72 -3.38
N VAL A 88 -11.38 -3.61 -4.32
CA VAL A 88 -11.70 -3.28 -5.72
C VAL A 88 -13.21 -3.48 -5.89
N ASP A 89 -13.90 -2.48 -6.42
CA ASP A 89 -15.34 -2.54 -6.66
C ASP A 89 -15.65 -2.96 -8.10
N PHE A 90 -16.59 -3.88 -8.27
CA PHE A 90 -17.07 -4.33 -9.57
C PHE A 90 -18.41 -3.68 -9.92
N ARG A 91 -18.57 -3.37 -11.20
CA ARG A 91 -19.84 -2.94 -11.79
C ARG A 91 -20.01 -3.63 -13.14
N LEU A 92 -21.13 -4.32 -13.31
CA LEU A 92 -21.54 -4.89 -14.58
C LEU A 92 -22.46 -3.88 -15.27
N LYS A 93 -22.31 -3.75 -16.58
CA LYS A 93 -23.21 -2.99 -17.44
C LYS A 93 -23.92 -3.95 -18.38
#